data_AF-A0A976SIT0-F1
#
_entry.id   AF-A0A976SIT0-F1
#
_cell.length_a   1.000
_cell.length_b   1.000
_cell.length_c   1.000
_cell.angle_alpha   90.00
_cell.angle_beta   90.00
_cell.angle_gamma   90.00
#
_symmetry.space_group_name_H-M   'P 1'
#
loop_
_entity.id
_entity.type
_entity.pdbx_description
1 polymer ?
#
loop_
_entity_poly.entity_id
_entity_poly.type
_entity_poly.pdbx_seq_one_letter_code
_entity_poly.pdbx_strand_id
1 'polypeptide(L)'
;MEHKHNNNHSEHHVNTLPGHGVFFPGQAWQRSLAKMSGLITYPHENEVHDFSLDEHNHMFETLVKSDDPKSACNQIKVEEFKCLNSNNYRENPEFASTKCVKWYNEWMQCKWDEEKLKFGYNYIEPRTPRKRKAYISAPNYQYS
;
A
#
# COMPACT_ATOMS: atom_id res chain seq x y z
N MET A 1 -13.81 -9.63 -66.72
CA MET A 1 -13.45 -8.63 -65.69
C MET A 1 -13.71 -9.29 -64.34
N GLU A 2 -12.65 -9.78 -63.72
CA GLU A 2 -12.67 -10.45 -62.42
C GLU A 2 -12.79 -9.40 -61.32
N HIS A 3 -13.80 -9.51 -60.45
CA HIS A 3 -13.85 -8.74 -59.21
C HIS A 3 -13.39 -9.63 -58.06
N LYS A 4 -12.12 -9.43 -57.65
CA LYS A 4 -11.52 -10.00 -56.45
C LYS A 4 -12.12 -9.35 -55.21
N HIS A 5 -12.56 -10.19 -54.27
CA HIS A 5 -12.73 -9.84 -52.87
C HIS A 5 -11.41 -9.31 -52.30
N ASN A 6 -11.43 -8.13 -51.69
CA ASN A 6 -10.41 -7.71 -50.74
C ASN A 6 -11.12 -7.26 -49.46
N ASN A 7 -11.26 -8.22 -48.53
CA ASN A 7 -11.56 -7.95 -47.13
C ASN A 7 -10.31 -7.32 -46.51
N ASN A 8 -10.27 -5.98 -46.44
CA ASN A 8 -9.35 -5.30 -45.55
C ASN A 8 -9.94 -5.34 -44.13
N HIS A 9 -9.65 -6.43 -43.41
CA HIS A 9 -9.71 -6.41 -41.96
C HIS A 9 -8.54 -5.56 -41.47
N SER A 10 -8.78 -4.26 -41.31
CA SER A 10 -7.86 -3.35 -40.65
C SER A 10 -7.69 -3.80 -39.21
N GLU A 11 -6.43 -4.06 -38.89
CA GLU A 11 -5.94 -4.53 -37.61
C GLU A 11 -6.31 -3.58 -36.46
N HIS A 12 -6.64 -4.23 -35.35
CA HIS A 12 -6.81 -3.74 -33.99
C HIS A 12 -6.18 -2.38 -33.64
N HIS A 13 -6.97 -1.31 -33.69
CA HIS A 13 -6.72 -0.13 -32.87
C HIS A 13 -7.20 -0.40 -31.43
N VAL A 14 -6.33 -1.00 -30.61
CA VAL A 14 -6.46 -1.01 -29.14
C VAL A 14 -6.06 0.37 -28.61
N ASN A 15 -6.72 1.43 -29.05
CA ASN A 15 -6.42 2.80 -28.66
C ASN A 15 -7.75 3.58 -28.54
N THR A 16 -8.54 3.33 -27.50
CA THR A 16 -9.65 4.23 -27.13
C THR A 16 -10.08 4.05 -25.68
N LEU A 17 -9.13 4.04 -24.75
CA LEU A 17 -9.45 4.31 -23.35
C LEU A 17 -8.54 5.41 -22.75
N PRO A 18 -8.63 6.66 -23.23
CA PRO A 18 -8.39 7.80 -22.37
C PRO A 18 -9.70 8.23 -21.71
N GLY A 19 -9.62 8.55 -20.42
CA GLY A 19 -10.68 9.23 -19.68
C GLY A 19 -11.09 10.52 -20.40
N HIS A 20 -12.40 10.82 -20.39
CA HIS A 20 -13.05 11.95 -21.08
C HIS A 20 -13.28 11.80 -22.59
N GLY A 21 -13.75 10.64 -23.04
CA GLY A 21 -14.32 10.46 -24.38
C GLY A 21 -15.77 10.00 -24.33
N VAL A 22 -16.63 10.72 -25.06
CA VAL A 22 -18.07 10.54 -25.35
C VAL A 22 -18.70 9.22 -24.89
N PHE A 23 -19.79 9.33 -24.12
CA PHE A 23 -20.63 8.22 -23.66
C PHE A 23 -21.12 7.37 -24.85
N PHE A 24 -20.39 6.30 -25.19
CA PHE A 24 -20.87 5.28 -26.11
C PHE A 24 -21.51 4.15 -25.30
N PRO A 25 -22.85 4.05 -25.25
CA PRO A 25 -23.56 3.08 -24.41
C PRO A 25 -23.20 1.62 -24.73
N GLY A 26 -22.72 1.33 -25.95
CA GLY A 26 -22.28 -0.03 -26.36
C GLY A 26 -20.99 -0.52 -25.71
N GLN A 27 -20.18 0.34 -25.10
CA GLN A 27 -18.90 -0.01 -24.44
C GLN A 27 -18.99 0.05 -22.91
N ALA A 28 -20.19 0.32 -22.35
CA ALA A 28 -20.38 0.43 -20.91
C ALA A 28 -20.01 -0.88 -20.19
N TRP A 29 -20.45 -2.03 -20.73
CA TRP A 29 -20.12 -3.34 -20.18
C TRP A 29 -18.62 -3.65 -20.20
N GLN A 30 -17.88 -3.17 -21.22
CA GLN A 30 -16.43 -3.36 -21.30
C GLN A 30 -15.72 -2.58 -20.20
N ARG A 31 -16.16 -1.35 -19.93
CA ARG A 31 -15.64 -0.56 -18.79
C ARG A 31 -16.02 -1.19 -17.45
N SER A 32 -17.23 -1.73 -17.31
CA SER A 32 -17.65 -2.45 -16.11
C SER A 32 -16.82 -3.71 -15.88
N LEU A 33 -16.58 -4.53 -16.91
CA LEU A 33 -15.69 -5.69 -16.82
C LEU A 33 -14.26 -5.29 -16.49
N ALA A 34 -13.72 -4.26 -17.16
CA ALA A 34 -12.37 -3.77 -16.89
C ALA A 34 -12.23 -3.20 -15.47
N LYS A 35 -13.28 -2.57 -14.93
CA LYS A 35 -13.31 -2.15 -13.52
C LYS A 35 -13.37 -3.35 -12.58
N MET A 36 -14.26 -4.31 -12.84
CA MET A 36 -14.39 -5.52 -12.02
C MET A 36 -13.11 -6.35 -12.01
N SER A 37 -12.36 -6.36 -13.12
CA SER A 37 -11.06 -7.02 -13.21
C SER A 37 -9.90 -6.17 -12.67
N GLY A 38 -10.15 -4.95 -12.18
CA GLY A 38 -9.14 -4.05 -11.62
C GLY A 38 -8.20 -3.40 -12.64
N LEU A 39 -8.52 -3.45 -13.94
CA LEU A 39 -7.70 -2.87 -15.01
C LEU A 39 -7.87 -1.35 -15.15
N ILE A 40 -9.02 -0.82 -14.71
CA ILE A 40 -9.34 0.61 -14.78
C ILE A 40 -9.98 1.05 -13.47
N THR A 41 -9.49 2.15 -12.91
CA THR A 41 -10.14 2.91 -11.83
C THR A 41 -10.87 4.12 -12.42
N TYR A 42 -11.99 4.52 -11.83
CA TYR A 42 -12.73 5.66 -12.40
C TYR A 42 -12.05 6.98 -12.02
N PRO A 43 -12.01 7.98 -12.94
CA PRO A 43 -11.37 9.27 -12.66
C PRO A 43 -11.96 10.03 -11.46
N HIS A 44 -13.24 9.85 -11.17
CA HIS A 44 -13.94 10.45 -10.02
C HIS A 44 -13.59 9.78 -8.68
N GLU A 45 -12.90 8.63 -8.69
CA GLU A 45 -12.27 8.07 -7.49
C GLU A 45 -10.92 8.78 -7.20
N ASN A 46 -10.38 9.52 -8.18
CA ASN A 46 -9.14 10.29 -8.11
C ASN A 46 -9.40 11.80 -8.18
N GLU A 47 -10.55 12.30 -7.73
CA GLU A 47 -10.76 13.75 -7.64
C GLU A 47 -9.58 14.36 -6.88
N VAL A 48 -8.82 15.19 -7.60
CA VAL A 48 -7.70 15.96 -7.06
C VAL A 48 -8.34 17.02 -6.20
N HIS A 49 -8.64 16.69 -4.95
CA HIS A 49 -8.71 17.71 -3.95
C HIS A 49 -7.33 18.35 -3.89
N ASP A 50 -7.28 19.65 -4.16
CA ASP A 50 -6.09 20.49 -4.25
C ASP A 50 -5.45 20.73 -2.86
N PHE A 51 -5.50 19.72 -1.99
CA PHE A 51 -4.80 19.73 -0.71
C PHE A 51 -3.34 19.43 -0.96
N SER A 52 -2.50 20.22 -0.33
CA SER A 52 -1.07 19.96 -0.27
C SER A 52 -0.78 18.57 0.34
N LEU A 53 0.41 18.03 0.06
CA LEU A 53 0.88 16.78 0.65
C LEU A 53 0.80 16.80 2.18
N ASP A 54 1.14 17.94 2.78
CA ASP A 54 1.17 18.14 4.23
C ASP A 54 -0.24 18.15 4.83
N GLU A 55 -1.21 18.76 4.16
CA GLU A 55 -2.62 18.72 4.57
C GLU A 55 -3.18 17.30 4.55
N HIS A 56 -2.92 16.53 3.49
CA HIS A 56 -3.33 15.13 3.43
C HIS A 56 -2.73 14.31 4.57
N ASN A 57 -1.44 14.49 4.85
CA ASN A 57 -0.75 13.79 5.94
C ASN A 57 -1.32 14.16 7.31
N HIS A 58 -1.60 15.45 7.54
CA HIS A 58 -2.17 15.95 8.79
C HIS A 58 -3.61 15.43 9.01
N MET A 59 -4.44 15.41 7.95
CA MET A 59 -5.78 14.83 8.01
C MET A 59 -5.72 13.34 8.40
N PHE A 60 -4.81 12.57 7.80
CA PHE A 60 -4.65 11.17 8.17
C PHE A 60 -4.16 11.00 9.61
N GLU A 61 -3.20 11.81 10.05
CA GLU A 61 -2.67 11.76 11.42
C GLU A 61 -3.77 12.05 12.46
N THR A 62 -4.63 13.03 12.21
CA THR A 62 -5.76 13.36 13.10
C THR A 62 -6.78 12.22 13.17
N LEU A 63 -7.10 11.59 12.04
CA LEU A 63 -7.97 10.42 12.00
C LEU A 63 -7.39 9.24 12.80
N VAL A 64 -6.12 8.91 12.58
CA VAL A 64 -5.44 7.81 13.31
C VAL A 64 -5.40 8.08 14.81
N LYS A 65 -5.12 9.32 15.23
CA LYS A 65 -5.12 9.71 16.64
C LYS A 65 -6.52 9.64 17.26
N SER A 66 -7.56 9.94 16.50
CA SER A 66 -8.95 9.88 16.96
C SER A 66 -9.48 8.45 17.12
N ASP A 67 -8.97 7.51 16.32
CA ASP A 67 -9.37 6.10 16.32
C ASP A 67 -8.86 5.36 17.58
N ASP A 68 -7.54 5.39 17.83
CA ASP A 68 -6.95 4.83 19.03
C ASP A 68 -5.81 5.72 19.56
N PRO A 69 -6.05 6.63 20.52
CA PRO A 69 -5.02 7.53 21.02
C PRO A 69 -3.92 6.85 21.85
N LYS A 70 -4.11 5.59 22.27
CA LYS A 70 -3.17 4.87 23.16
C LYS A 70 -2.28 3.88 22.42
N SER A 71 -2.58 3.58 21.15
CA SER A 71 -1.79 2.68 20.32
C SER A 71 -0.40 3.26 20.05
N ALA A 72 0.64 2.51 20.42
CA ALA A 72 2.04 2.85 20.15
C ALA A 72 2.37 2.81 18.64
N CYS A 73 1.60 2.05 17.85
CA CYS A 73 1.88 1.77 16.44
C CYS A 73 1.38 2.87 15.49
N ASN A 74 0.70 3.89 16.01
CA ASN A 74 0.08 4.94 15.21
C ASN A 74 1.09 5.74 14.40
N GLN A 75 2.27 6.04 14.97
CA GLN A 75 3.31 6.80 14.28
C GLN A 75 3.81 6.04 13.04
N ILE A 76 4.00 4.72 13.16
CA ILE A 76 4.47 3.87 12.06
C ILE A 76 3.44 3.87 10.92
N LYS A 77 2.14 3.78 11.26
CA LYS A 77 1.03 3.86 10.30
C LYS A 77 1.01 5.19 9.55
N VAL A 78 1.28 6.30 10.25
CA VAL A 78 1.39 7.63 9.64
C VAL A 78 2.60 7.74 8.71
N GLU A 79 3.75 7.18 9.09
CA GLU A 79 4.95 7.16 8.23
C GLU A 79 4.78 6.32 6.97
N GLU A 80 4.03 5.21 7.04
CA GLU A 80 3.63 4.45 5.86
C GLU A 80 2.83 5.33 4.89
N PHE A 81 1.82 6.05 5.39
CA PHE A 81 0.98 6.91 4.58
C PHE A 81 1.77 8.08 3.96
N LYS A 82 2.66 8.72 4.73
CA LYS A 82 3.58 9.74 4.22
C LYS A 82 4.47 9.19 3.10
N CYS A 83 4.99 7.97 3.28
CA CYS A 83 5.78 7.30 2.26
C CYS A 83 4.96 7.04 0.98
N LEU A 84 3.71 6.59 1.10
CA LEU A 84 2.85 6.36 -0.07
C LEU A 84 2.57 7.67 -0.83
N ASN A 85 2.24 8.74 -0.11
CA ASN A 85 1.96 10.05 -0.69
C ASN A 85 3.18 10.63 -1.41
N SER A 86 4.36 10.55 -0.79
CA SER A 86 5.61 11.05 -1.39
C SER A 86 6.05 10.29 -2.65
N ASN A 87 5.59 9.05 -2.83
CA ASN A 87 5.88 8.23 -4.02
C ASN A 87 4.72 8.19 -5.03
N ASN A 88 3.76 9.12 -4.96
CA ASN A 88 2.61 9.20 -5.87
C ASN A 88 1.88 7.86 -6.05
N TYR A 89 1.47 7.21 -4.95
CA TYR A 89 0.79 5.91 -4.98
C TYR A 89 -0.47 5.87 -5.87
N ARG A 90 -1.10 7.02 -6.14
CA ARG A 90 -2.26 7.14 -7.05
C ARG A 90 -1.90 6.87 -8.51
N GLU A 91 -0.70 7.25 -8.92
CA GLU A 91 -0.22 7.06 -10.30
C GLU A 91 0.52 5.72 -10.45
N ASN A 92 1.40 5.41 -9.50
CA ASN A 92 2.28 4.23 -9.55
C ASN A 92 2.21 3.44 -8.23
N PRO A 93 1.11 2.70 -7.98
CA PRO A 93 0.90 1.98 -6.73
C PRO A 93 1.94 0.86 -6.50
N GLU A 94 2.38 0.18 -7.56
CA GLU A 94 3.38 -0.88 -7.47
C GLU A 94 4.74 -0.33 -7.00
N PHE A 95 5.17 0.80 -7.56
CA PHE A 95 6.41 1.44 -7.13
C PHE A 95 6.33 1.94 -5.69
N ALA A 96 5.26 2.64 -5.33
CA ALA A 96 5.06 3.16 -3.98
C ALA A 96 5.03 2.03 -2.94
N SER A 97 4.32 0.93 -3.21
CA SER A 97 4.23 -0.20 -2.29
C SER A 97 5.61 -0.84 -2.02
N THR A 98 6.45 -1.03 -3.05
CA THR A 98 7.80 -1.59 -2.86
C THR A 98 8.69 -0.73 -1.96
N LYS A 99 8.50 0.59 -1.94
CA LYS A 99 9.27 1.52 -1.09
C LYS A 99 8.73 1.57 0.34
N CYS A 100 7.41 1.46 0.49
CA CYS A 100 6.74 1.71 1.76
C CYS A 100 6.42 0.43 2.55
N VAL A 101 6.57 -0.75 1.94
CA VAL A 101 6.35 -2.07 2.60
C VAL A 101 7.13 -2.25 3.90
N LYS A 102 8.28 -1.59 4.05
CA LYS A 102 9.05 -1.61 5.30
C LYS A 102 8.21 -1.11 6.49
N TRP A 103 7.47 -0.01 6.32
CA TRP A 103 6.67 0.60 7.39
C TRP A 103 5.46 -0.25 7.72
N TYR A 104 4.86 -0.87 6.71
CA TYR A 104 3.81 -1.85 6.91
C TYR A 104 4.29 -3.05 7.75
N ASN A 105 5.47 -3.59 7.45
CA ASN A 105 6.04 -4.69 8.21
C ASN A 105 6.34 -4.31 9.67
N GLU A 106 6.90 -3.13 9.90
CA GLU A 106 7.13 -2.59 11.26
C GLU A 106 5.80 -2.38 12.01
N TRP A 107 4.75 -1.93 11.31
CA TRP A 107 3.43 -1.76 11.89
C TRP A 107 2.84 -3.10 12.33
N MET A 108 2.93 -4.13 11.47
CA MET A 108 2.48 -5.49 11.80
C MET A 108 3.20 -6.07 13.01
N GLN A 109 4.53 -5.89 13.09
CA GLN A 109 5.32 -6.31 14.24
C GLN A 109 4.90 -5.56 15.51
N CYS A 110 4.72 -4.24 15.41
CA CYS A 110 4.28 -3.41 16.53
C CYS A 110 2.88 -3.83 17.03
N LYS A 111 1.93 -4.14 16.15
CA LYS A 111 0.58 -4.58 16.57
C LYS A 111 0.63 -5.90 17.33
N TRP A 112 1.44 -6.85 16.89
CA TRP A 112 1.68 -8.08 17.63
C TRP A 112 2.30 -7.81 19.00
N ASP A 113 3.28 -6.90 19.05
CA ASP A 113 3.95 -6.51 20.28
C ASP A 113 3.03 -5.78 21.27
N GLU A 114 2.10 -4.99 20.77
CA GLU A 114 1.06 -4.36 21.58
C GLU A 114 0.10 -5.41 22.16
N GLU A 115 -0.28 -6.40 21.35
CA GLU A 115 -1.21 -7.46 21.75
C GLU A 115 -0.59 -8.41 22.80
N LYS A 116 0.66 -8.85 22.59
CA LYS A 116 1.36 -9.69 23.57
C LYS A 116 1.51 -9.00 24.93
N LEU A 117 1.73 -7.68 24.94
CA LEU A 117 1.81 -6.89 26.18
C LEU A 117 0.45 -6.71 26.84
N LYS A 118 -0.62 -6.49 26.06
CA LYS A 118 -1.99 -6.37 26.57
C LYS A 118 -2.50 -7.66 27.21
N PHE A 119 -2.23 -8.81 26.60
CA PHE A 119 -2.69 -10.11 27.09
C PHE A 119 -1.70 -10.82 28.01
N GLY A 120 -0.48 -10.31 28.15
CA GLY A 120 0.55 -10.90 29.03
C GLY A 120 1.13 -12.21 28.48
N TYR A 121 1.24 -12.35 27.16
CA TYR A 121 1.89 -13.51 26.55
C TYR A 121 3.40 -13.48 26.81
N ASN A 122 3.91 -14.57 27.37
CA ASN A 122 5.34 -14.77 27.61
C ASN A 122 5.72 -16.25 27.44
N TYR A 123 7.01 -16.56 27.40
CA TYR A 123 7.55 -17.89 27.25
C TYR A 123 8.59 -18.20 28.34
N ILE A 124 8.81 -19.49 28.62
CA ILE A 124 9.82 -19.92 29.59
C ILE A 124 11.17 -20.00 28.86
N GLU A 125 12.10 -19.11 29.23
CA GLU A 125 13.45 -19.11 28.69
C GLU A 125 14.29 -20.29 29.21
N PRO A 126 15.12 -20.92 28.35
CA PRO A 126 16.05 -21.94 28.79
C PRO A 126 17.17 -21.32 29.65
N ARG A 127 17.84 -22.17 30.44
CA ARG A 127 19.02 -21.75 31.19
C ARG A 127 20.10 -21.22 30.25
N THR A 128 20.81 -20.18 30.68
CA THR A 128 21.88 -19.56 29.90
C THR A 128 22.92 -20.59 29.45
N PRO A 129 23.33 -20.57 28.16
CA PRO A 129 24.31 -21.53 27.66
C PRO A 129 25.67 -21.34 28.35
N ARG A 130 26.40 -22.45 28.56
CA ARG A 130 27.71 -22.43 29.24
C ARG A 130 28.72 -21.49 28.58
N LYS A 131 28.66 -21.32 27.26
CA LYS A 131 29.46 -20.38 26.48
C LYS A 131 28.57 -19.27 25.87
N ARG A 132 27.96 -18.43 26.71
CA ARG A 132 27.23 -17.21 26.24
C ARG A 132 28.17 -16.15 25.68
N LYS A 133 29.37 -16.01 26.26
CA LYS A 133 30.41 -15.08 25.80
C LYS A 133 31.38 -15.78 24.86
N ALA A 134 31.81 -15.08 23.82
CA ALA A 134 32.89 -15.54 22.94
C ALA A 134 34.23 -15.65 23.67
N TYR A 135 34.51 -14.73 24.61
CA TYR A 135 35.73 -14.71 25.41
C TYR A 135 35.43 -14.33 26.86
N ILE A 136 36.27 -14.77 27.81
CA ILE A 136 35.99 -14.61 29.25
C ILE A 136 35.91 -13.15 29.69
N SER A 137 36.78 -12.29 29.14
CA SER A 137 36.80 -10.86 29.45
C SER A 137 35.81 -10.04 28.62
N ALA A 138 35.10 -10.64 27.66
CA ALA A 138 34.11 -9.90 26.89
C ALA A 138 32.96 -9.43 27.81
N PRO A 139 32.45 -8.20 27.62
CA PRO A 139 31.30 -7.73 28.37
C PRO A 139 30.06 -8.59 28.07
N ASN A 140 29.23 -8.84 29.09
CA ASN A 140 27.92 -9.47 28.90
C ASN A 140 26.85 -8.38 28.89
N TYR A 141 26.49 -7.86 27.71
CA TYR A 141 25.34 -6.97 27.62
C TYR A 141 24.08 -7.75 27.95
N GLN A 142 23.29 -7.22 28.88
CA GLN A 142 21.98 -7.77 29.21
C GLN A 142 20.95 -7.16 28.27
N TYR A 143 20.17 -8.02 27.64
CA TYR A 143 19.04 -7.64 26.79
C TYR A 143 17.76 -7.98 27.54
N SER A 144 16.78 -7.08 27.45
CA SER A 144 15.43 -7.22 28.00
C SER A 144 14.60 -8.23 27.22
#